data_AF-A0A5M3VW16-F1
#
_entry.id   AF-A0A5M3VW16-F1
#
_cell.length_a   1.000
_cell.length_b   1.000
_cell.length_c   1.000
_cell.angle_alpha   90.00
_cell.angle_beta   90.00
_cell.angle_gamma   90.00
#
_symmetry.space_group_name_H-M   'P 1'
#
loop_
_entity.id
_entity.type
_entity.pdbx_description
1 polymer ?
#
loop_
_entity_poly.entity_id
_entity_poly.type
_entity_poly.pdbx_seq_one_letter_code
_entity_poly.pdbx_strand_id
1 'polypeptide(L)'
;MFMGILGYVERLDEVRAIVTRVMDAVPSGSYLVLWDGTDTGTAVKEGSERLTQTGAIPYYLRNLEQLGQCFDGLEMIEPGLVPITYWRLAESEVSTAQHIDVYGA
;
A
#
# COMPACT_ATOMS: atom_id res chain seq x y z
N MET A 1 2.51 -1.42 -11.44
CA MET A 1 2.95 -2.00 -10.15
C MET A 1 3.62 -0.90 -9.34
N PHE A 2 3.25 -0.75 -8.07
CA PHE A 2 3.88 0.20 -7.13
C PHE A 2 4.20 -0.54 -5.82
N MET A 3 5.49 -0.60 -5.45
CA MET A 3 5.95 -1.43 -4.33
C MET A 3 6.65 -0.55 -3.29
N GLY A 4 5.91 -0.11 -2.26
CA GLY A 4 6.46 0.67 -1.16
C GLY A 4 6.99 2.06 -1.53
N ILE A 5 6.46 2.67 -2.58
CA ILE A 5 7.01 3.90 -3.17
C ILE A 5 6.08 5.11 -3.06
N LEU A 6 4.77 4.91 -2.99
CA LEU A 6 3.78 6.00 -3.03
C LEU A 6 3.67 6.71 -1.68
N GLY A 7 4.17 6.12 -0.61
CA GLY A 7 4.41 6.75 0.68
C GLY A 7 5.32 7.99 0.61
N TYR A 8 6.12 8.18 -0.44
CA TYR A 8 6.93 9.40 -0.61
C TYR A 8 6.19 10.57 -1.28
N VAL A 9 4.96 10.36 -1.73
CA VAL A 9 4.11 11.41 -2.28
C VAL A 9 3.19 11.88 -1.16
N GLU A 10 3.27 13.16 -0.80
CA GLU A 10 2.55 13.73 0.34
C GLU A 10 1.04 13.69 0.17
N ARG A 11 0.57 14.10 -1.02
CA ARG A 11 -0.84 14.34 -1.28
C ARG A 11 -1.51 13.08 -1.82
N LEU A 12 -2.62 12.66 -1.21
CA LEU A 12 -3.34 11.45 -1.62
C LEU A 12 -3.93 11.58 -3.03
N ASP A 13 -4.40 12.77 -3.42
CA ASP A 13 -4.89 13.06 -4.76
C ASP A 13 -3.80 12.94 -5.82
N GLU A 14 -2.56 13.33 -5.51
CA GLU A 14 -1.41 13.11 -6.40
C GLU A 14 -1.09 11.61 -6.54
N VAL A 15 -1.14 10.85 -5.45
CA VAL A 15 -0.97 9.38 -5.51
C VAL A 15 -2.03 8.74 -6.40
N ARG A 16 -3.30 9.11 -6.21
CA ARG A 16 -4.40 8.59 -7.04
C ARG A 16 -4.21 9.00 -8.50
N ALA A 17 -3.80 10.24 -8.77
CA ALA A 17 -3.52 10.70 -10.13
C ALA A 17 -2.37 9.91 -10.80
N ILE A 18 -1.31 9.57 -10.06
CA ILE A 18 -0.23 8.71 -10.56
C ILE A 18 -0.76 7.33 -10.92
N VAL A 19 -1.53 6.70 -10.02
CA VAL A 19 -2.11 5.37 -10.25
C VAL A 19 -3.06 5.39 -11.46
N THR A 20 -4.00 6.33 -11.50
CA THR A 20 -4.94 6.51 -12.62
C THR A 20 -4.19 6.70 -13.93
N ARG A 21 -3.17 7.56 -13.99
CA ARG A 21 -2.44 7.80 -15.22
C ARG A 21 -1.69 6.56 -15.73
N VAL A 22 -1.19 5.72 -14.84
CA VAL A 22 -0.57 4.44 -15.24
C VAL A 22 -1.64 3.45 -15.72
N MET A 23 -2.79 3.37 -15.05
CA MET A 23 -3.87 2.47 -15.44
C MET A 23 -4.57 2.87 -16.74
N ASP A 24 -4.70 4.17 -17.02
CA ASP A 24 -5.23 4.70 -18.29
C ASP A 24 -4.34 4.36 -19.50
N ALA A 25 -3.05 4.11 -19.27
CA ALA A 25 -2.07 3.84 -20.32
C ALA A 25 -1.99 2.36 -20.72
N VAL A 26 -2.58 1.45 -19.94
CA VAL A 26 -2.54 0.01 -20.17
C VAL A 26 -3.88 -0.49 -20.76
N PRO A 27 -3.88 -1.55 -21.58
CA PRO A 27 -5.11 -2.07 -22.19
C PRO A 27 -6.03 -2.72 -21.14
N SER A 28 -7.33 -2.83 -21.46
CA SER A 28 -8.29 -3.59 -20.65
C SER A 28 -7.81 -5.02 -20.40
N GLY A 29 -8.02 -5.53 -19.19
CA GLY A 29 -7.49 -6.82 -18.72
C GLY A 29 -6.11 -6.73 -18.06
N SER A 30 -5.53 -5.52 -17.98
CA SER A 30 -4.35 -5.27 -17.15
C SER A 30 -4.71 -5.23 -15.66
N TYR A 31 -3.69 -5.37 -14.80
CA TYR A 31 -3.85 -5.42 -13.35
C TYR A 31 -3.02 -4.33 -12.66
N LEU A 32 -3.56 -3.79 -11.57
CA LEU A 32 -2.81 -3.01 -10.60
C LEU A 32 -2.32 -3.95 -9.50
N VAL A 33 -1.04 -3.85 -9.16
CA VAL A 33 -0.47 -4.43 -7.94
C VAL A 33 0.15 -3.27 -7.17
N LEU A 34 -0.29 -3.08 -5.94
CA LEU A 34 0.15 -1.97 -5.10
C LEU A 34 0.24 -2.42 -3.65
N TRP A 35 1.39 -2.15 -3.03
CA TRP A 35 1.49 -2.15 -1.57
C TRP A 35 2.24 -0.92 -1.06
N ASP A 36 1.89 -0.49 0.14
CA ASP A 36 2.56 0.62 0.82
C ASP A 36 2.50 0.44 2.36
N GLY A 37 3.29 1.24 3.08
CA GLY A 37 3.23 1.29 4.54
C GLY A 37 1.98 2.00 5.04
N THR A 38 1.32 1.44 6.05
CA THR A 38 0.06 1.96 6.61
C THR A 38 0.22 2.48 8.03
N ASP A 39 -0.71 3.32 8.48
CA ASP A 39 -0.69 3.90 9.84
C ASP A 39 -1.30 3.00 10.93
N THR A 40 -1.46 1.71 10.62
CA THR A 40 -2.14 0.70 11.43
C THR A 40 -1.43 0.39 12.75
N GLY A 41 -0.10 0.52 12.79
CA GLY A 41 0.72 0.19 13.95
C GLY A 41 1.38 1.41 14.59
N THR A 42 1.56 1.39 15.92
CA THR A 42 2.28 2.46 16.63
C THR A 42 3.76 2.49 16.23
N ALA A 43 4.40 1.33 16.09
CA ALA A 43 5.82 1.23 15.75
C ALA A 43 6.17 1.83 14.37
N VAL A 44 5.30 1.65 13.37
CA VAL A 44 5.50 2.22 12.03
C VAL A 44 5.30 3.75 12.04
N LYS A 45 4.34 4.26 12.81
CA LYS A 45 4.14 5.71 13.01
C LYS A 45 5.35 6.36 13.67
N GLU A 46 5.82 5.81 14.79
CA GLU A 46 7.05 6.24 15.46
C GLU A 46 8.27 6.12 14.54
N GLY A 47 8.33 5.07 13.71
CA GLY A 47 9.33 4.91 12.67
C GLY A 47 9.35 6.05 11.66
N SER A 48 8.19 6.44 11.13
CA SER A 48 8.06 7.54 10.18
C SER A 48 8.40 8.90 10.82
N GLU A 49 7.98 9.13 12.06
CA GLU A 49 8.34 10.35 12.80
C GLU A 49 9.85 10.47 13.02
N ARG A 50 10.51 9.39 13.44
CA ARG A 50 11.98 9.35 13.60
C ARG A 50 12.68 9.57 12.26
N LEU A 51 12.21 8.97 11.18
CA LEU A 51 12.77 9.16 9.84
C LEU A 51 12.74 10.64 9.47
N THR A 52 11.61 11.31 9.70
CA THR A 52 11.44 12.75 9.46
C THR A 52 12.42 13.59 10.29
N GLN A 53 12.64 13.23 11.56
CA GLN A 53 13.59 13.92 12.45
C GLN A 53 15.05 13.82 11.96
N THR A 54 15.39 12.81 11.15
CA THR A 54 16.74 12.70 10.55
C THR A 54 17.00 13.67 9.39
N GLY A 55 15.96 14.37 8.90
CA GLY A 55 16.03 15.19 7.68
C GLY A 55 15.93 14.39 6.39
N ALA A 56 15.62 13.08 6.47
CA ALA A 56 15.28 12.27 5.33
C ALA A 56 13.93 12.68 4.71
N ILE A 57 13.68 12.26 3.48
CA ILE A 57 12.39 12.48 2.81
C ILE A 57 11.31 11.77 3.63
N PRO A 58 10.23 12.48 4.06
CA PRO A 58 9.16 11.88 4.86
C PRO A 58 8.47 10.73 4.13
N TYR A 59 8.02 9.74 4.89
CA TYR A 59 7.16 8.67 4.41
C TYR A 59 5.76 8.82 4.98
N TYR A 60 4.84 9.27 4.14
CA TYR A 60 3.45 9.57 4.47
C TYR A 60 2.64 8.27 4.54
N LEU A 61 2.51 7.74 5.75
CA LEU A 61 1.69 6.57 6.04
C LEU A 61 0.21 6.91 5.83
N ARG A 62 -0.51 6.02 5.16
CA ARG A 62 -1.94 6.13 4.88
C ARG A 62 -2.72 5.14 5.72
N ASN A 63 -3.95 5.48 6.07
CA ASN A 63 -4.88 4.49 6.62
C ASN A 63 -5.42 3.57 5.51
N LEU A 64 -6.08 2.47 5.91
CA LEU A 64 -6.58 1.46 4.96
C LEU A 64 -7.63 2.02 4.00
N GLU A 65 -8.46 2.97 4.44
CA GLU A 65 -9.46 3.62 3.59
C GLU A 65 -8.76 4.44 2.48
N GLN A 66 -7.78 5.26 2.86
CA GLN A 66 -6.99 6.08 1.94
C GLN A 66 -6.18 5.24 0.95
N LEU A 67 -5.56 4.15 1.41
CA LEU A 67 -4.84 3.22 0.53
C LEU A 67 -5.80 2.48 -0.42
N GLY A 68 -6.99 2.11 0.08
CA GLY A 68 -8.06 1.51 -0.71
C GLY A 68 -8.53 2.40 -1.86
N GLN A 69 -8.56 3.72 -1.69
CA GLN A 69 -8.94 4.70 -2.73
C GLN A 69 -8.02 4.69 -3.95
N CYS A 70 -6.83 4.08 -3.88
CA CYS A 70 -5.96 3.86 -5.04
C CYS A 70 -6.51 2.80 -6.00
N PHE A 71 -7.45 1.96 -5.55
CA PHE A 71 -8.08 0.89 -6.33
C PHE A 71 -9.49 1.26 -6.81
N ASP A 72 -9.95 2.50 -6.56
CA ASP A 72 -11.27 2.97 -6.99
C ASP A 72 -11.49 2.74 -8.49
N GLY A 73 -12.63 2.13 -8.85
CA GLY A 73 -12.98 1.85 -10.24
C GLY A 73 -12.35 0.58 -10.82
N LEU A 74 -11.55 -0.17 -10.04
CA LEU A 74 -11.03 -1.48 -10.40
C LEU A 74 -11.82 -2.61 -9.73
N GLU A 75 -11.78 -3.80 -10.34
CA GLU A 75 -12.28 -5.02 -9.70
C GLU A 75 -11.22 -5.57 -8.75
N MET A 76 -11.54 -5.64 -7.46
CA MET A 76 -10.63 -6.13 -6.43
C MET A 76 -10.52 -7.66 -6.49
N ILE A 77 -9.30 -8.18 -6.50
CA ILE A 77 -9.05 -9.61 -6.45
C ILE A 77 -8.95 -10.06 -4.98
N GLU A 78 -9.62 -11.15 -4.64
CA GLU A 78 -9.53 -11.77 -3.31
C GLU A 78 -8.07 -12.16 -2.95
N PRO A 79 -7.61 -11.88 -1.71
CA PRO A 79 -8.39 -11.47 -0.53
C PRO A 79 -8.62 -9.95 -0.38
N GLY A 80 -8.30 -9.16 -1.40
CA GLY A 80 -8.35 -7.71 -1.37
C GLY A 80 -7.17 -7.09 -0.59
N LEU A 81 -7.44 -5.94 0.05
CA LEU A 81 -6.43 -5.19 0.78
C LEU A 81 -6.15 -5.80 2.15
N VAL A 82 -5.07 -6.55 2.25
CA VAL A 82 -4.61 -7.23 3.48
C VAL A 82 -3.13 -6.96 3.71
N PRO A 83 -2.55 -7.26 4.90
CA PRO A 83 -1.11 -7.21 5.03
C PRO A 83 -0.47 -8.16 4.01
N ILE A 84 0.61 -7.74 3.35
CA ILE A 84 1.15 -8.47 2.20
C ILE A 84 1.63 -9.89 2.54
N THR A 85 1.93 -10.15 3.82
CA THR A 85 2.27 -11.49 4.33
C THR A 85 1.07 -12.46 4.40
N TYR A 86 -0.15 -11.97 4.29
CA TYR A 86 -1.38 -12.77 4.26
C TYR A 86 -2.00 -12.89 2.86
N TRP A 87 -1.46 -12.19 1.86
CA TRP A 87 -2.03 -12.21 0.52
C TRP A 87 -1.80 -13.58 -0.15
N ARG A 88 -2.89 -14.36 -0.29
CA ARG A 88 -2.89 -15.76 -0.79
C ARG A 88 -1.85 -16.66 -0.13
N LEU A 89 -1.65 -16.47 1.17
CA LEU A 89 -0.82 -17.34 2.01
C LEU A 89 -1.32 -18.79 1.96
N ALA A 90 -0.43 -19.76 1.79
CA ALA A 90 -0.81 -21.16 1.82
C ALA A 90 -1.21 -21.60 3.24
N GLU A 91 -2.16 -22.54 3.37
CA GLU A 91 -2.61 -23.05 4.68
C GLU A 91 -1.45 -23.58 5.55
N SER A 92 -0.45 -24.20 4.91
CA SER A 92 0.75 -24.71 5.59
C SER A 92 1.64 -23.63 6.19
N GLU A 93 1.50 -22.37 5.76
CA GLU A 93 2.36 -21.24 6.14
C GLU A 93 1.70 -20.32 7.17
N VAL A 94 0.41 -20.51 7.46
CA VAL A 94 -0.40 -19.67 8.37
C VAL A 94 0.25 -19.51 9.75
N SER A 95 0.83 -20.57 10.31
CA SER A 95 1.46 -20.53 11.64
C SER A 95 2.76 -19.71 11.69
N THR A 96 3.32 -19.37 10.52
CA THR A 96 4.58 -18.63 10.39
C THR A 96 4.39 -17.20 9.88
N ALA A 97 3.21 -16.85 9.40
CA ALA A 97 2.95 -15.52 8.86
C ALA A 97 2.95 -14.46 9.95
N GLN A 98 3.84 -13.49 9.80
CA GLN A 98 3.94 -12.35 10.70
C GLN A 98 3.04 -11.22 10.20
N HIS A 99 2.30 -10.62 11.12
CA HIS A 99 1.60 -9.38 10.84
C HIS A 99 2.60 -8.22 10.66
N ILE A 100 2.41 -7.44 9.61
CA ILE A 100 3.18 -6.22 9.35
C ILE A 100 2.23 -5.09 8.94
N ASP A 101 2.64 -3.84 9.22
CA ASP A 101 1.88 -2.64 8.87
C ASP A 101 2.09 -2.21 7.41
N VAL A 102 2.12 -3.20 6.52
CA VAL A 102 2.33 -3.03 5.08
C VAL A 102 1.25 -3.79 4.36
N TYR A 103 0.35 -3.06 3.71
CA TYR A 103 -0.84 -3.61 3.07
C TYR A 103 -0.76 -3.49 1.57
N GLY A 104 -1.34 -4.46 0.88
CA GLY A 104 -1.44 -4.43 -0.57
C GLY A 104 -2.55 -5.33 -1.09
N ALA A 105 -2.82 -5.17 -2.39
CA ALA A 105 -3.75 -5.98 -3.15
C ALA A 105 -3.22 -6.23 -4.57
#